data_AF-A0A124INT4-F1
#
_entry.id   AF-A0A124INT4-F1
#
_cell.length_a   1.000
_cell.length_b   1.000
_cell.length_c   1.000
_cell.angle_alpha   90.00
_cell.angle_beta   90.00
_cell.angle_gamma   90.00
#
_symmetry.space_group_name_H-M   'P 1'
#
loop_
_entity.id
_entity.type
_entity.pdbx_description
1 polymer ?
#
loop_
_entity_poly.entity_id
_entity_poly.type
_entity_poly.pdbx_seq_one_letter_code
_entity_poly.pdbx_strand_id
1 'polypeptide(L)'
;MIEASKENLGQSNVKMSFAVLVLSVLFFWVGMNLLKSDVFTHYYDPGKHVIVSQNNDTKELYSWQDVNGNVYTPEDQQVANFTWGSTGLLLLTMLLGIGLQKAGISCARILTTRNRVVFLQYNKGGE
;
A
#
# COMPACT_ATOMS: atom_id res chain seq x y z
N MET A 1 2.78 -22.86 31.09
CA MET A 1 3.60 -23.05 29.86
C MET A 1 2.90 -22.64 28.56
N ILE A 2 1.56 -22.71 28.44
CA ILE A 2 0.83 -22.30 27.22
C ILE A 2 0.74 -20.76 27.08
N GLU A 3 0.68 -20.02 28.19
CA GLU A 3 0.53 -18.55 28.18
C GLU A 3 1.78 -17.81 27.69
N ALA A 4 2.97 -18.17 28.16
CA ALA A 4 4.23 -17.55 27.72
C ALA A 4 4.52 -17.72 26.21
N SER A 5 3.95 -18.75 25.57
CA SER A 5 4.05 -18.93 24.11
C SER A 5 3.12 -18.00 23.35
N LYS A 6 1.95 -17.64 23.89
CA LYS A 6 0.99 -16.74 23.23
C LYS A 6 1.47 -15.28 23.26
N GLU A 7 2.08 -14.86 24.37
CA GLU A 7 2.53 -13.49 24.57
C GLU A 7 3.67 -13.10 23.60
N ASN A 8 4.66 -13.98 23.45
CA ASN A 8 5.78 -13.79 22.51
C ASN A 8 5.35 -13.83 21.04
N LEU A 9 4.33 -14.63 20.70
CA LEU A 9 3.73 -14.65 19.35
C LEU A 9 2.95 -13.37 19.07
N GLY A 10 2.25 -12.81 20.06
CA GLY A 10 1.51 -11.56 19.96
C GLY A 10 2.41 -10.37 19.63
N GLN A 11 3.52 -10.21 20.36
CA GLN A 11 4.45 -9.10 20.13
C GLN A 11 5.16 -9.17 18.77
N SER A 12 5.55 -10.36 18.32
CA SER A 12 6.12 -10.54 16.97
C SER A 12 5.10 -10.29 15.85
N ASN A 13 3.84 -10.65 16.06
CA ASN A 13 2.77 -10.38 15.10
C ASN A 13 2.48 -8.88 14.97
N VAL A 14 2.50 -8.13 16.08
CA VAL A 14 2.31 -6.67 16.06
C VAL A 14 3.44 -5.97 15.29
N LYS A 15 4.70 -6.34 15.54
CA LYS A 15 5.86 -5.78 14.81
C LYS A 15 5.80 -6.07 13.31
N MET A 16 5.45 -7.30 12.94
CA MET A 16 5.30 -7.69 11.53
C MET A 16 4.13 -6.96 10.86
N SER A 17 3.00 -6.82 11.55
CA SER A 17 1.84 -6.08 11.04
C SER A 17 2.16 -4.61 10.85
N PHE A 18 2.93 -4.01 11.77
CA PHE A 18 3.40 -2.63 11.63
C PHE A 18 4.34 -2.47 10.42
N ALA A 19 5.27 -3.41 10.20
CA ALA A 19 6.14 -3.39 9.04
C ALA A 19 5.35 -3.51 7.72
N VAL A 20 4.35 -4.40 7.66
CA VAL A 20 3.47 -4.54 6.50
C VAL A 20 2.66 -3.27 6.26
N LEU A 21 2.18 -2.61 7.32
CA LEU A 21 1.46 -1.34 7.21
C LEU A 21 2.34 -0.25 6.60
N VAL A 22 3.55 -0.05 7.14
CA VAL A 22 4.50 0.94 6.61
C VAL A 22 4.83 0.65 5.15
N LEU A 23 5.10 -0.61 4.80
CA LEU A 23 5.38 -1.01 3.43
C LEU A 23 4.19 -0.76 2.50
N SER A 24 2.97 -1.03 2.97
CA SER A 24 1.73 -0.80 2.21
C SER A 24 1.52 0.69 1.93
N VAL A 25 1.78 1.56 2.91
CA VAL A 25 1.70 3.02 2.74
C VAL A 25 2.72 3.49 1.71
N LEU A 26 3.97 3.02 1.80
CA LEU A 26 5.01 3.38 0.82
C LEU A 26 4.67 2.90 -0.59
N PHE A 27 4.19 1.66 -0.71
CA PHE A 27 3.77 1.10 -1.99
C PHE A 27 2.61 1.90 -2.61
N PHE A 28 1.59 2.21 -1.82
CA PHE A 28 0.46 3.02 -2.28
C PHE A 28 0.91 4.43 -2.68
N TRP A 29 1.80 5.06 -1.90
CA TRP A 29 2.35 6.37 -2.21
C TRP A 29 3.09 6.39 -3.55
N VAL A 30 3.99 5.43 -3.76
CA VAL A 30 4.74 5.30 -5.02
C VAL A 30 3.78 5.01 -6.18
N GLY A 31 2.84 4.08 -5.99
CA GLY A 31 1.84 3.75 -7.01
C GLY A 31 0.96 4.95 -7.38
N MET A 32 0.58 5.79 -6.42
CA MET A 32 -0.19 7.01 -6.68
C MET A 32 0.59 8.03 -7.50
N ASN A 33 1.89 8.20 -7.23
CA ASN A 33 2.74 9.08 -8.02
C ASN A 33 2.88 8.57 -9.46
N LEU A 34 3.09 7.26 -9.65
CA LEU A 34 3.15 6.64 -10.97
C LEU A 34 1.81 6.75 -11.72
N LEU A 35 0.68 6.55 -11.02
CA LEU A 35 -0.64 6.71 -11.62
C LEU A 35 -0.83 8.14 -12.15
N LYS A 36 -0.46 9.15 -11.36
CA LYS A 36 -0.57 10.55 -11.77
C LYS A 36 0.41 10.92 -12.88
N SER A 37 1.64 10.38 -12.84
CA SER A 37 2.69 10.80 -13.77
C SER A 37 2.59 10.14 -15.14
N ASP A 38 2.30 8.83 -15.17
CA ASP A 38 2.53 7.98 -16.34
C ASP A 38 1.23 7.37 -16.90
N VAL A 39 0.21 7.18 -16.06
CA VAL A 39 -1.05 6.53 -16.47
C VAL A 39 -2.15 7.55 -16.76
N PHE A 40 -2.33 8.50 -15.84
CA PHE A 40 -3.38 9.53 -15.90
C PHE A 40 -2.74 10.92 -16.07
N THR A 41 -2.00 11.06 -17.15
CA THR A 41 -1.27 12.30 -17.51
C THR A 41 -2.18 13.52 -17.64
N HIS A 42 -3.46 13.32 -17.92
CA HIS A 42 -4.47 14.38 -18.09
C HIS A 42 -5.12 14.82 -16.78
N TYR A 43 -4.93 14.08 -15.68
CA TYR A 43 -5.43 14.48 -14.37
C TYR A 43 -4.67 15.70 -13.85
N TYR A 44 -5.34 16.61 -13.13
CA TYR A 44 -4.73 17.84 -12.66
C TYR A 44 -3.45 17.59 -11.84
N ASP A 45 -2.39 18.29 -12.24
CA ASP A 45 -1.08 18.24 -11.61
C ASP A 45 -0.52 19.67 -11.59
N PRO A 46 -0.33 20.27 -10.41
CA PRO A 46 0.17 21.66 -10.32
C PRO A 46 1.57 21.85 -10.90
N GLY A 47 2.34 20.78 -11.12
CA GLY A 47 3.64 20.84 -11.79
C GLY A 47 3.58 20.81 -13.31
N LYS A 48 2.46 20.37 -13.91
CA LYS A 48 2.30 20.17 -15.36
C LYS A 48 1.18 20.98 -15.99
N HIS A 49 0.21 21.43 -15.18
CA HIS A 49 -1.02 22.02 -15.64
C HIS A 49 -1.22 23.43 -15.09
N VAL A 50 -1.77 24.31 -15.93
CA VAL A 50 -2.17 25.67 -15.56
C VAL A 50 -3.66 25.69 -15.32
N ILE A 51 -4.09 26.32 -14.23
CA ILE A 51 -5.51 26.48 -13.90
C ILE A 51 -6.14 27.45 -14.90
N VAL A 52 -7.20 27.01 -15.58
CA VAL A 52 -7.95 27.86 -16.53
C VAL A 52 -9.20 28.42 -15.87
N SER A 53 -9.93 27.58 -15.15
CA SER A 53 -11.16 27.97 -14.46
C SER A 53 -11.20 27.36 -13.06
N GLN A 54 -11.46 28.21 -12.06
CA GLN A 54 -11.58 27.84 -10.66
C GLN A 54 -12.69 28.67 -10.01
N ASN A 55 -13.46 28.04 -9.12
CA ASN A 55 -14.36 28.76 -8.25
C ASN A 55 -13.58 29.64 -7.26
N ASN A 56 -13.86 30.94 -7.24
CA ASN A 56 -13.13 31.88 -6.40
C ASN A 56 -13.37 31.66 -4.90
N ASP A 57 -14.53 31.13 -4.52
CA ASP A 57 -14.95 30.93 -3.13
C ASP A 57 -14.57 29.54 -2.62
N THR A 58 -14.92 28.48 -3.37
CA THR A 58 -14.67 27.08 -2.96
C THR A 58 -13.28 26.56 -3.34
N LYS A 59 -12.56 27.28 -4.21
CA LYS A 59 -11.29 26.83 -4.82
C LYS A 59 -11.41 25.53 -5.63
N GLU A 60 -12.62 25.13 -5.99
CA GLU A 60 -12.86 23.98 -6.86
C GLU A 60 -12.35 24.28 -8.28
N LEU A 61 -11.58 23.34 -8.82
CA LEU A 61 -11.02 23.39 -10.15
C LEU A 61 -12.04 22.87 -11.17
N TYR A 62 -12.42 23.71 -12.12
CA TYR A 62 -13.35 23.33 -13.19
C TYR A 62 -12.62 22.94 -14.47
N SER A 63 -11.46 23.55 -14.74
CA SER A 63 -10.65 23.16 -15.88
C SER A 63 -9.18 23.57 -15.73
N TRP A 64 -8.31 22.80 -16.38
CA TRP A 64 -6.88 23.05 -16.45
C TRP A 64 -6.34 22.77 -17.85
N GLN A 65 -5.23 23.40 -18.17
CA GLN A 65 -4.59 23.31 -19.48
C GLN A 65 -3.21 22.66 -19.37
N ASP A 66 -2.89 21.78 -20.33
CA ASP A 66 -1.55 21.20 -20.48
C ASP A 66 -0.59 22.10 -21.25
N VAL A 67 0.68 21.69 -21.31
CA VAL A 67 1.73 22.41 -22.05
C VAL A 67 1.50 22.48 -23.56
N ASN A 68 0.63 21.63 -24.11
CA ASN A 68 0.27 21.60 -25.53
C ASN A 68 -0.93 22.48 -25.86
N GLY A 69 -1.57 23.08 -24.84
CA GLY A 69 -2.74 23.93 -24.99
C GLY A 69 -4.08 23.19 -24.89
N ASN A 70 -4.09 21.88 -24.61
CA ASN A 70 -5.33 21.12 -24.42
C ASN A 70 -5.95 21.44 -23.07
N VAL A 71 -7.26 21.68 -23.05
CA VAL A 71 -8.01 21.96 -21.82
C VAL A 71 -8.76 20.71 -21.41
N TYR A 72 -8.63 20.34 -20.13
CA TYR A 72 -9.27 19.20 -19.52
C TYR A 72 -10.23 19.64 -18.41
N THR A 73 -11.27 18.84 -18.21
CA THR A 73 -12.30 19.03 -17.18
C THR A 73 -12.44 17.76 -16.34
N PRO A 74 -12.98 17.85 -15.11
CA PRO A 74 -13.27 16.68 -14.28
C PRO A 74 -14.26 15.69 -14.91
N GLU A 75 -15.10 16.16 -15.85
CA GLU A 75 -16.12 15.34 -16.53
C GLU A 75 -15.54 14.50 -17.67
N ASP A 76 -14.33 14.83 -18.14
CA ASP A 76 -13.69 14.06 -19.20
C ASP A 76 -13.40 12.64 -18.73
N GLN A 77 -13.81 11.65 -19.53
CA GLN A 77 -13.68 10.23 -19.16
C GLN A 77 -12.25 9.85 -18.76
N GLN A 78 -11.25 10.41 -19.45
CA GLN A 78 -9.83 10.14 -19.17
C GLN A 78 -9.38 10.66 -17.81
N VAL A 79 -9.99 11.75 -17.33
CA VAL A 79 -9.74 12.36 -16.02
C VAL A 79 -10.54 11.62 -14.94
N ALA A 80 -11.81 11.33 -15.20
CA ALA A 80 -12.70 10.62 -14.27
C ALA A 80 -12.20 9.20 -13.95
N ASN A 81 -11.52 8.56 -14.90
CA ASN A 81 -10.93 7.22 -14.72
C ASN A 81 -9.81 7.19 -13.67
N PHE A 82 -9.22 8.34 -13.30
CA PHE A 82 -8.20 8.40 -12.24
C PHE A 82 -8.73 7.85 -10.91
N THR A 83 -9.97 8.18 -10.54
CA THR A 83 -10.62 7.71 -9.31
C THR A 83 -10.72 6.18 -9.27
N TRP A 84 -11.03 5.57 -10.41
CA TRP A 84 -11.07 4.12 -10.55
C TRP A 84 -9.67 3.51 -10.47
N GLY A 85 -8.69 4.16 -11.10
CA GLY A 85 -7.28 3.79 -11.00
C GLY A 85 -6.77 3.79 -9.56
N SER A 86 -7.01 4.87 -8.81
CA SER A 86 -6.60 4.97 -7.40
C SER A 86 -7.31 3.95 -6.51
N THR A 87 -8.59 3.69 -6.79
CA THR A 87 -9.37 2.66 -6.09
C THR A 87 -8.80 1.26 -6.37
N GLY A 88 -8.48 0.96 -7.63
CA GLY A 88 -7.83 -0.29 -8.03
C GLY A 88 -6.48 -0.49 -7.34
N LEU A 89 -5.64 0.55 -7.30
CA LEU A 89 -4.36 0.52 -6.59
C LEU A 89 -4.54 0.29 -5.08
N LEU A 90 -5.55 0.92 -4.47
CA LEU A 90 -5.86 0.71 -3.06
C LEU A 90 -6.23 -0.75 -2.79
N LEU A 91 -7.14 -1.31 -3.57
CA LEU A 91 -7.56 -2.71 -3.44
C LEU A 91 -6.39 -3.68 -3.65
N LEU A 92 -5.55 -3.43 -4.66
CA LEU A 92 -4.33 -4.19 -4.90
C LEU A 92 -3.40 -4.15 -3.67
N THR A 93 -3.19 -2.97 -3.11
CA THR A 93 -2.34 -2.77 -1.93
C THR A 93 -2.88 -3.54 -0.73
N MET A 94 -4.20 -3.50 -0.49
CA MET A 94 -4.84 -4.25 0.60
C MET A 94 -4.67 -5.77 0.41
N LEU A 95 -4.89 -6.28 -0.80
CA LEU A 95 -4.70 -7.70 -1.12
C LEU A 95 -3.26 -8.14 -0.90
N LEU A 96 -2.29 -7.35 -1.36
CA LEU A 96 -0.87 -7.63 -1.14
C LEU A 96 -0.52 -7.59 0.36
N GLY A 97 -1.03 -6.61 1.10
CA GLY A 97 -0.81 -6.51 2.55
C GLY A 97 -1.30 -7.73 3.30
N ILE A 98 -2.53 -8.21 3.01
CA ILE A 98 -3.09 -9.43 3.61
C ILE A 98 -2.23 -10.65 3.22
N GLY A 99 -1.82 -10.75 1.95
CA GLY A 99 -0.99 -11.84 1.45
C GLY A 99 0.37 -11.91 2.15
N LEU A 100 1.07 -10.77 2.24
CA LEU A 100 2.36 -10.62 2.92
C LEU A 100 2.26 -10.97 4.40
N GLN A 101 1.23 -10.48 5.09
CA GLN A 101 1.04 -10.77 6.51
C GLN A 101 0.78 -12.27 6.73
N LYS A 102 -0.09 -12.90 5.94
CA LYS A 102 -0.36 -14.35 6.05
C LYS A 102 0.86 -15.20 5.73
N ALA A 103 1.61 -14.86 4.69
CA ALA A 103 2.85 -15.54 4.33
C ALA A 103 3.90 -15.41 5.44
N GLY A 104 4.06 -14.20 5.99
CA GLY A 104 4.96 -13.92 7.10
C GLY A 104 4.63 -14.73 8.36
N ILE A 105 3.35 -14.78 8.75
CA ILE A 105 2.89 -15.59 9.90
C ILE A 105 3.15 -17.08 9.66
N SER A 106 2.90 -17.58 8.44
CA SER A 106 3.13 -18.99 8.10
C SER A 106 4.62 -19.35 8.18
N CYS A 107 5.48 -18.51 7.62
CA CYS A 107 6.94 -18.68 7.70
C CYS A 107 7.44 -18.67 9.15
N ALA A 108 6.98 -17.71 9.95
CA ALA A 108 7.33 -17.61 11.37
C ALA A 108 6.92 -18.87 12.17
N ARG A 109 5.72 -19.43 11.92
CA ARG A 109 5.29 -20.70 12.54
C ARG A 109 6.19 -21.87 12.19
N ILE A 110 6.57 -22.00 10.91
CA ILE A 110 7.44 -23.09 10.44
C ILE A 110 8.81 -23.00 11.13
N LEU A 111 9.41 -21.81 11.15
CA LEU A 111 10.70 -21.57 11.81
C LEU A 111 10.65 -21.87 13.31
N THR A 112 9.58 -21.44 13.99
CA THR A 112 9.40 -21.70 15.44
C THR A 112 9.27 -23.19 15.72
N THR A 113 8.49 -23.91 14.89
CA THR A 113 8.33 -25.37 15.00
C THR A 113 9.66 -26.08 14.79
N ARG A 114 10.40 -25.69 13.74
CA ARG A 114 11.71 -26.26 13.42
C ARG A 114 12.72 -26.04 14.55
N ASN A 115 12.81 -24.82 15.10
CA ASN A 115 13.72 -24.53 16.21
C ASN A 115 13.38 -25.33 17.48
N ARG A 116 12.10 -25.55 17.75
CA ARG A 116 11.66 -26.36 18.90
C ARG A 116 12.04 -27.84 18.75
N VAL A 117 11.91 -28.40 17.54
CA VAL A 117 12.31 -29.79 17.25
C VAL A 117 13.82 -29.97 17.42
N VAL A 118 14.63 -29.03 16.91
CA VAL A 118 16.10 -29.06 17.05
C VAL A 118 16.52 -28.97 18.52
N PHE A 119 15.90 -28.08 19.30
CA PHE A 119 16.19 -27.94 20.72
C PHE A 119 15.87 -29.22 21.53
N LEU A 120 14.75 -29.88 21.24
CA LEU A 120 14.36 -31.13 21.91
C LEU A 120 15.26 -32.32 21.54
N GLN A 121 15.75 -32.37 20.29
CA GLN A 121 16.72 -33.38 19.85
C GLN A 121 18.08 -33.18 20.52
N TYR A 122 18.55 -31.93 20.59
CA TYR A 122 19.81 -31.58 21.26
C TYR A 122 19.79 -31.97 22.75
N ASN A 123 18.66 -31.75 23.44
CA ASN A 123 18.53 -32.06 24.86
C ASN A 123 18.29 -33.56 25.15
N LYS A 124 17.98 -34.38 24.14
CA LYS A 124 17.85 -35.84 24.26
C LYS A 124 19.11 -36.61 23.86
N GLY A 125 20.03 -36.00 23.11
CA GLY A 125 21.29 -36.62 22.70
C GLY A 125 22.46 -36.40 23.66
N GLY A 126 22.20 -35.84 24.84
CA GLY A 126 23.20 -35.54 25.88
C GLY A 126 23.13 -36.45 27.11
N GLU A 127 22.39 -37.55 27.05
CA GLU A 127 22.47 -38.67 28.01
C GLU A 127 23.41 -39.76 27.50
#